data_AF-A0A8S2ABU0-F1
#
_entry.id   AF-A0A8S2ABU0-F1
#
_cell.length_a   1.000
_cell.length_b   1.000
_cell.length_c   1.000
_cell.angle_alpha   90.00
_cell.angle_beta   90.00
_cell.angle_gamma   90.00
#
_symmetry.space_group_name_H-M   'P 1'
#
loop_
_entity.id
_entity.type
_entity.pdbx_description
1 polymer ?
#
loop_
_entity_poly.entity_id
_entity_poly.type
_entity_poly.pdbx_seq_one_letter_code
_entity_poly.pdbx_strand_id
1 'polypeptide(L)'
;MNPVHFPPVDIIGKTLIVYPKGNKKDGGEGQVSLYVQIDNSTLLNSPKEVYAEVKFFIYNRKEDKYLTYQETDPRRFFLFKPYFGQPRTKSYDEISNPDPNAGYNFDGDTNLFEFYVSGVFVIGGRSWTLKVYPSGDREAQGNSLSLYIVAAGIKPYEEIYLKAKLRILNQRDTNHVEKKVESWSDQENSWGFEKFVSFANLTDTSRGLLVNDTLKMEVEFEDFSNTKYFPS
;
A
#
# COMPACT_ATOMS: atom_id res chain seq x y z
N MET A 1 27.25 -1.14 -25.97
CA MET A 1 26.55 -2.28 -25.34
C MET A 1 25.15 -1.80 -24.99
N ASN A 2 24.11 -2.48 -25.45
CA ASN A 2 22.74 -2.13 -25.09
C ASN A 2 22.43 -2.61 -23.65
N PRO A 3 21.62 -1.88 -22.87
CA PRO A 3 21.19 -2.37 -21.56
C PRO A 3 20.40 -3.66 -21.74
N VAL A 4 20.73 -4.69 -20.96
CA VAL A 4 19.92 -5.90 -20.88
C VAL A 4 18.69 -5.55 -20.05
N HIS A 5 17.55 -5.35 -20.72
CA HIS A 5 16.26 -5.23 -20.05
C HIS A 5 15.82 -6.61 -19.59
N PHE A 6 15.85 -6.85 -18.27
CA PHE A 6 15.15 -7.97 -17.68
C PHE A 6 13.66 -7.65 -17.63
N PRO A 7 12.75 -8.58 -17.99
CA PRO A 7 11.33 -8.38 -17.79
C PRO A 7 11.04 -8.14 -16.29
N PRO A 8 10.03 -7.33 -15.94
CA PRO A 8 9.59 -7.21 -14.56
C PRO A 8 9.27 -8.62 -14.04
N VAL A 9 9.95 -9.05 -12.98
CA VAL A 9 9.57 -10.29 -12.29
C VAL A 9 8.32 -9.96 -11.48
N ASP A 10 7.22 -10.67 -11.75
CA ASP A 10 5.99 -10.60 -10.95
C ASP A 10 6.28 -11.20 -9.57
N ILE A 11 6.66 -10.33 -8.64
CA ILE A 11 7.02 -10.69 -7.27
C ILE A 11 5.76 -10.67 -6.43
N ILE A 12 5.34 -11.86 -6.00
CA ILE A 12 4.28 -12.08 -5.00
C ILE A 12 4.77 -11.52 -3.65
N GLY A 13 3.92 -10.83 -2.88
CA GLY A 13 4.22 -10.39 -1.50
C GLY A 13 5.03 -9.09 -1.39
N LYS A 14 4.41 -7.92 -1.63
CA LYS A 14 5.00 -6.60 -1.32
C LYS A 14 4.20 -5.92 -0.20
N THR A 15 4.89 -5.31 0.76
CA THR A 15 4.29 -4.56 1.86
C THR A 15 4.74 -3.09 1.80
N LEU A 16 3.80 -2.15 1.88
CA LEU A 16 4.13 -0.74 2.15
C LEU A 16 4.21 -0.53 3.67
N ILE A 17 5.25 0.17 4.11
CA ILE A 17 5.47 0.54 5.51
C ILE A 17 5.58 2.05 5.61
N VAL A 18 4.83 2.66 6.53
CA VAL A 18 4.81 4.11 6.75
C VAL A 18 5.12 4.41 8.21
N TYR A 19 6.04 5.34 8.45
CA TYR A 19 6.34 5.89 9.77
C TYR A 19 5.99 7.38 9.78
N PRO A 20 4.82 7.78 10.30
CA PRO A 20 4.39 9.19 10.26
C PRO A 20 5.33 10.14 11.02
N LYS A 21 5.88 9.69 12.16
CA LYS A 21 6.86 10.45 12.96
C LYS A 21 8.31 10.06 12.65
N GLY A 22 8.47 9.23 11.62
CA GLY A 22 9.76 8.82 11.10
C GLY A 22 10.31 7.54 11.68
N ASN A 23 11.07 6.83 10.84
CA ASN A 23 11.85 5.68 11.27
C ASN A 23 13.16 6.16 11.92
N LYS A 24 13.20 6.17 13.25
CA LYS A 24 14.40 6.59 14.01
C LYS A 24 15.65 5.77 13.68
N LYS A 25 15.48 4.49 13.35
CA LYS A 25 16.59 3.58 13.01
C LYS A 25 17.32 3.98 11.72
N ASP A 26 16.59 4.66 10.83
CA ASP A 26 17.12 5.16 9.55
C ASP A 26 17.25 6.69 9.53
N GLY A 27 17.28 7.32 10.72
CA GLY A 27 17.49 8.77 10.84
C GLY A 27 16.33 9.63 10.35
N GLY A 28 15.12 9.07 10.26
CA GLY A 28 13.90 9.76 9.82
C GLY A 28 13.17 10.55 10.92
N GLU A 29 13.72 10.66 12.14
CA GLU A 29 13.02 11.31 13.27
C GLU A 29 12.50 12.70 12.91
N GLY A 30 11.21 12.94 13.19
CA GLY A 30 10.54 14.21 12.87
C GLY A 30 10.24 14.40 11.38
N GLN A 31 10.41 13.37 10.55
CA GLN A 31 10.06 13.35 9.13
C GLN A 31 9.12 12.17 8.87
N VAL A 32 8.23 12.28 7.88
CA VAL A 32 7.53 11.10 7.38
C VAL A 32 8.53 10.20 6.66
N SER A 33 8.51 8.90 6.97
CA SER A 33 9.31 7.90 6.28
C SER A 33 8.42 6.88 5.55
N LEU A 34 8.78 6.53 4.32
CA LEU A 34 8.06 5.58 3.47
C LEU A 34 8.99 4.45 3.04
N TYR A 35 8.56 3.19 3.16
CA TYR A 35 9.33 2.03 2.72
C TYR A 35 8.46 1.03 1.99
N VAL A 36 9.07 0.32 1.05
CA VAL A 36 8.54 -0.91 0.48
C VAL A 36 9.38 -2.08 0.98
N GLN A 37 8.73 -3.18 1.35
CA GLN A 37 9.35 -4.43 1.71
C GLN A 37 8.84 -5.55 0.80
N ILE A 38 9.74 -6.42 0.35
CA ILE A 38 9.42 -7.67 -0.34
C ILE A 38 9.37 -8.79 0.70
N ASP A 39 8.40 -9.68 0.59
CA ASP A 39 8.26 -10.83 1.47
C ASP A 39 9.50 -11.74 1.37
N ASN A 40 10.02 -12.15 2.53
CA ASN A 40 11.19 -13.02 2.59
C ASN A 40 10.92 -14.38 1.93
N SER A 41 9.69 -14.89 1.96
CA SER A 41 9.30 -16.13 1.27
C SER A 41 9.52 -16.05 -0.24
N THR A 42 9.32 -14.87 -0.82
CA THR A 42 9.57 -14.58 -2.24
C THR A 42 11.06 -14.45 -2.56
N LEU A 43 11.89 -14.20 -1.55
CA LEU A 43 13.36 -14.14 -1.68
C LEU A 43 14.03 -15.47 -1.32
N LEU A 44 13.30 -16.39 -0.67
CA LEU A 44 13.75 -17.74 -0.33
C LEU A 44 13.54 -18.72 -1.50
N ASN A 45 12.46 -18.55 -2.27
CA ASN A 45 12.13 -19.35 -3.44
C ASN A 45 12.38 -18.49 -4.69
N SER A 46 13.33 -18.86 -5.55
CA SER A 46 13.80 -18.13 -6.75
C SER A 46 12.85 -17.05 -7.31
N PRO A 47 13.31 -15.80 -7.52
CA PRO A 47 14.71 -15.35 -7.49
C PRO A 47 15.22 -14.99 -6.08
N LYS A 48 16.49 -15.33 -5.80
CA LYS A 48 17.14 -15.01 -4.50
C LYS A 48 17.30 -13.51 -4.24
N GLU A 49 17.25 -12.72 -5.31
CA GLU A 49 17.42 -11.27 -5.29
C GLU A 49 16.56 -10.64 -6.38
N VAL A 50 16.01 -9.48 -6.08
CA VAL A 50 15.11 -8.72 -6.95
C VAL A 50 15.71 -7.35 -7.20
N TYR A 51 15.64 -6.87 -8.44
CA TYR A 51 15.89 -5.47 -8.78
C TYR A 51 14.56 -4.82 -9.15
N ALA A 52 14.15 -3.80 -8.41
CA ALA A 52 12.89 -3.11 -8.65
C ALA A 52 13.07 -1.59 -8.63
N GLU A 53 12.46 -0.92 -9.60
CA GLU A 53 12.27 0.52 -9.56
C GLU A 53 11.25 0.85 -8.47
N VAL A 54 11.60 1.77 -7.57
CA VAL A 54 10.74 2.20 -6.48
C VAL A 54 10.38 3.66 -6.69
N LYS A 55 9.08 3.95 -6.71
CA LYS A 55 8.54 5.30 -6.76
C LYS A 55 7.52 5.46 -5.64
N PHE A 56 7.68 6.49 -4.83
CA PHE A 56 6.69 6.90 -3.85
C PHE A 56 5.97 8.15 -4.36
N PHE A 57 4.65 8.14 -4.24
CA PHE A 57 3.80 9.27 -4.60
C PHE A 57 3.09 9.76 -3.35
N ILE A 58 3.18 11.06 -3.10
CA ILE A 58 2.53 11.75 -1.98
C ILE A 58 1.57 12.76 -2.57
N TYR A 59 0.27 12.54 -2.40
CA TYR A 59 -0.75 13.41 -2.99
C TYR A 59 -0.99 14.67 -2.14
N ASN A 60 -1.02 15.83 -2.79
CA ASN A 60 -1.45 17.11 -2.25
C ASN A 60 -2.77 17.50 -2.91
N ARG A 61 -3.83 17.54 -2.11
CA ARG A 61 -5.19 17.84 -2.59
C ARG A 61 -5.37 19.30 -3.01
N LYS A 62 -4.71 20.25 -2.34
CA LYS A 62 -4.84 21.68 -2.66
C LYS A 62 -4.20 22.02 -3.99
N GLU A 63 -3.05 21.43 -4.25
CA GLU A 63 -2.34 21.63 -5.52
C GLU A 63 -2.82 20.68 -6.62
N ASP A 64 -3.63 19.68 -6.25
CA ASP A 64 -4.04 18.55 -7.08
C ASP A 64 -2.85 17.88 -7.78
N LYS A 65 -1.79 17.61 -7.00
CA LYS A 65 -0.49 17.17 -7.49
C LYS A 65 0.12 16.10 -6.61
N TYR A 66 1.01 15.30 -7.20
CA TYR A 66 1.83 14.34 -6.49
C TYR A 66 3.26 14.85 -6.32
N LEU A 67 3.74 14.88 -5.09
CA LEU A 67 5.17 14.88 -4.80
C LEU A 67 5.70 13.46 -5.03
N THR A 68 6.68 13.33 -5.91
CA THR A 68 7.21 12.03 -6.33
C THR A 68 8.64 11.86 -5.85
N TYR A 69 8.90 10.77 -5.12
CA TYR A 69 10.24 10.29 -4.80
C TYR A 69 10.53 9.08 -5.67
N GLN A 70 11.37 9.26 -6.68
CA GLN A 70 11.76 8.21 -7.61
C GLN A 70 13.28 8.05 -7.58
N GLU A 71 13.73 6.81 -7.49
CA GLU A 71 15.14 6.47 -7.65
C GLU A 71 15.52 6.41 -9.13
N THR A 72 16.76 6.79 -9.44
CA THR A 72 17.30 6.73 -10.79
C THR A 72 17.60 5.31 -11.22
N ASP A 73 17.98 4.46 -10.26
CA ASP A 73 18.41 3.09 -10.50
C ASP A 73 17.53 2.08 -9.77
N PRO A 74 17.24 0.91 -10.38
CA PRO A 74 16.55 -0.19 -9.71
C PRO A 74 17.24 -0.55 -8.39
N ARG A 75 16.45 -0.68 -7.33
CA ARG A 75 16.92 -1.07 -6.01
C ARG A 75 16.97 -2.58 -5.88
N ARG A 76 18.08 -3.07 -5.33
CA ARG A 76 18.29 -4.50 -5.05
C ARG A 76 17.66 -4.87 -3.70
N PHE A 77 16.82 -5.88 -3.72
CA PHE A 77 16.17 -6.51 -2.58
C PHE A 77 16.66 -7.95 -2.47
N PHE A 78 17.02 -8.39 -1.27
CA PHE A 78 17.49 -9.74 -1.00
C PHE A 78 17.21 -10.10 0.46
N LEU A 79 17.35 -11.37 0.84
CA LEU A 79 16.87 -11.89 2.13
C LEU A 79 17.31 -11.07 3.36
N PHE A 80 18.51 -10.47 3.32
CA PHE A 80 19.05 -9.66 4.42
C PHE A 80 18.82 -8.16 4.28
N LYS A 81 18.28 -7.71 3.14
CA LYS A 81 17.80 -6.35 2.91
C LYS A 81 16.53 -6.39 2.06
N PRO A 82 15.41 -6.87 2.62
CA PRO A 82 14.17 -7.05 1.88
C PRO A 82 13.38 -5.75 1.76
N TYR A 83 13.90 -4.61 2.23
CA TYR A 83 13.20 -3.33 2.23
C TYR A 83 14.06 -2.19 1.68
N PHE A 84 13.38 -1.18 1.12
CA PHE A 84 13.96 0.05 0.64
C PHE A 84 12.97 1.20 0.86
N GLY A 85 13.45 2.39 1.20
CA GLY A 85 12.56 3.51 1.45
C GLY A 85 13.24 4.86 1.54
N GLN A 86 12.41 5.88 1.66
CA GLN A 86 12.81 7.26 1.87
C GLN A 86 12.59 7.63 3.35
N PRO A 87 13.64 7.69 4.18
CA PRO A 87 13.51 8.02 5.60
C PRO A 87 13.05 9.45 5.85
N ARG A 88 13.24 10.37 4.89
CA ARG A 88 12.92 11.79 5.04
C ARG A 88 12.19 12.30 3.80
N THR A 89 10.87 12.17 3.77
CA THR A 89 10.07 12.71 2.65
C THR A 89 9.63 14.13 2.93
N LYS A 90 8.97 14.37 4.06
CA LYS A 90 8.48 15.69 4.47
C LYS A 90 8.57 15.85 5.97
N SER A 91 8.76 17.08 6.43
CA SER A 91 8.80 17.38 7.87
C SER A 91 7.47 17.03 8.49
N TYR A 92 7.47 16.30 9.61
CA TYR A 92 6.24 16.04 10.34
C TYR A 92 5.50 17.34 10.62
N ASP A 93 6.21 18.40 11.03
CA ASP A 93 5.62 19.71 11.34
C ASP A 93 4.96 20.39 10.14
N GLU A 94 5.54 20.28 8.94
CA GLU A 94 4.95 20.87 7.72
C GLU A 94 3.63 20.21 7.36
N ILE A 95 3.56 18.90 7.55
CA ILE A 95 2.39 18.12 7.19
C ILE A 95 1.40 18.16 8.37
N SER A 96 1.89 18.28 9.61
CA SER A 96 1.11 18.36 10.85
C SER A 96 0.70 19.79 11.21
N ASN A 97 0.92 20.76 10.34
CA ASN A 97 0.51 22.15 10.56
C ASN A 97 -1.00 22.30 10.27
N PRO A 98 -1.80 22.86 11.19
CA PRO A 98 -3.21 23.16 10.96
C PRO A 98 -3.47 24.25 9.91
N ASP A 99 -2.44 24.88 9.32
CA ASP A 99 -2.60 25.96 8.35
C ASP A 99 -3.45 25.52 7.14
N PRO A 100 -4.69 26.05 6.98
CA PRO A 100 -5.57 25.71 5.87
C PRO A 100 -5.00 26.12 4.50
N ASN A 101 -3.95 26.96 4.48
CA ASN A 101 -3.25 27.38 3.28
C ASN A 101 -2.03 26.52 2.92
N ALA A 102 -1.59 25.59 3.77
CA ALA A 102 -0.47 24.70 3.43
C ALA A 102 -0.86 23.65 2.38
N GLY A 103 -2.16 23.36 2.23
CA GLY A 103 -2.66 22.28 1.37
C GLY A 103 -2.53 20.89 1.99
N TYR A 104 -1.99 20.84 3.19
CA TYR A 104 -1.88 19.69 4.07
C TYR A 104 -2.48 20.16 5.41
N ASN A 105 -3.79 19.98 5.60
CA ASN A 105 -4.48 20.52 6.77
C ASN A 105 -4.46 19.49 7.90
N PHE A 106 -3.92 19.88 9.04
CA PHE A 106 -3.86 19.07 10.25
C PHE A 106 -4.77 19.63 11.35
N ASP A 107 -6.06 19.34 11.28
CA ASP A 107 -6.98 19.74 12.35
C ASP A 107 -7.09 18.61 13.38
N GLY A 108 -6.16 18.57 14.33
CA GLY A 108 -6.32 17.97 15.68
C GLY A 108 -6.51 16.45 15.83
N ASP A 109 -6.91 15.72 14.79
CA ASP A 109 -7.05 14.26 14.78
C ASP A 109 -6.15 13.67 13.69
N THR A 110 -5.41 12.62 14.04
CA THR A 110 -4.42 11.95 13.21
C THR A 110 -4.90 11.68 11.78
N ASN A 111 -4.52 12.51 10.79
CA ASN A 111 -4.63 12.20 9.35
C ASN A 111 -3.85 13.18 8.46
N LEU A 112 -2.70 12.74 7.93
CA LEU A 112 -1.96 13.45 6.89
C LEU A 112 -2.37 13.04 5.46
N PHE A 113 -3.11 11.93 5.32
CA PHE A 113 -3.57 11.38 4.05
C PHE A 113 -4.91 10.69 4.28
N GLU A 114 -5.90 10.94 3.43
CA GLU A 114 -7.18 10.22 3.52
C GLU A 114 -6.95 8.70 3.38
N PHE A 115 -5.99 8.31 2.54
CA PHE A 115 -5.56 6.92 2.34
C PHE A 115 -4.09 6.77 1.92
N TYR A 116 -3.53 5.58 2.11
CA TYR A 116 -2.25 5.13 1.56
C TYR A 116 -2.48 4.14 0.40
N VAL A 117 -1.60 4.18 -0.59
CA VAL A 117 -1.63 3.24 -1.74
C VAL A 117 -0.32 2.45 -1.76
N SER A 118 -0.39 1.12 -1.87
CA SER A 118 0.80 0.29 -2.00
C SER A 118 1.56 0.56 -3.31
N GLY A 119 2.75 -0.01 -3.45
CA GLY A 119 3.34 -0.15 -4.78
C GLY A 119 2.46 -1.03 -5.67
N VAL A 120 2.53 -0.83 -6.99
CA VAL A 120 1.85 -1.68 -7.96
C VAL A 120 2.49 -3.08 -7.97
N PHE A 121 1.65 -4.11 -7.97
CA PHE A 121 2.05 -5.49 -8.16
C PHE A 121 1.21 -6.14 -9.25
N VAL A 122 1.78 -7.09 -9.96
CA VAL A 122 1.15 -7.71 -11.13
C VAL A 122 0.83 -9.16 -10.80
N ILE A 123 -0.42 -9.56 -11.04
CA ILE A 123 -0.93 -10.92 -10.84
C ILE A 123 -1.76 -11.28 -12.07
N GLY A 124 -1.44 -12.41 -12.71
CA GLY A 124 -2.08 -12.86 -13.95
C GLY A 124 -1.98 -11.84 -15.10
N GLY A 125 -0.89 -11.07 -15.16
CA GLY A 125 -0.70 -10.04 -16.18
C GLY A 125 -1.53 -8.76 -15.97
N ARG A 126 -2.22 -8.63 -14.84
CA ARG A 126 -2.98 -7.43 -14.47
C ARG A 126 -2.29 -6.71 -13.31
N SER A 127 -2.27 -5.38 -13.36
CA SER A 127 -1.69 -4.54 -12.32
C SER A 127 -2.70 -4.24 -11.22
N TRP A 128 -2.27 -4.32 -9.97
CA TRP A 128 -3.09 -4.16 -8.78
C TRP A 128 -2.37 -3.30 -7.74
N THR A 129 -3.16 -2.66 -6.87
CA THR A 129 -2.66 -1.94 -5.71
C THR A 129 -3.61 -2.01 -4.53
N LEU A 130 -3.08 -2.07 -3.30
CA LEU A 130 -3.87 -1.88 -2.09
C LEU A 130 -4.09 -0.39 -1.85
N LYS A 131 -5.29 -0.02 -1.41
CA LYS A 131 -5.67 1.32 -0.94
C LYS A 131 -6.21 1.18 0.48
N VAL A 132 -5.62 1.90 1.42
CA VAL A 132 -5.89 1.77 2.85
C VAL A 132 -6.26 3.12 3.40
N TYR A 133 -7.38 3.23 4.11
CA TYR A 133 -7.74 4.43 4.86
C TYR A 133 -7.51 4.13 6.33
N PRO A 134 -6.35 4.50 6.91
CA PRO A 134 -6.00 4.16 8.28
C PRO A 134 -7.04 4.65 9.29
N SER A 135 -7.63 5.80 8.99
CA SER A 135 -8.62 6.47 9.83
C SER A 135 -10.05 6.29 9.33
N GLY A 136 -10.25 5.45 8.32
CA GLY A 136 -11.55 5.15 7.74
C GLY A 136 -11.93 6.01 6.55
N ASP A 137 -12.68 5.39 5.65
CA ASP A 137 -13.29 5.95 4.46
C ASP A 137 -14.77 6.23 4.71
N ARG A 138 -15.28 7.36 4.21
CA ARG A 138 -16.69 7.79 4.35
C ARG A 138 -17.24 7.57 5.77
N GLU A 139 -18.26 6.71 5.93
CA GLU A 139 -18.90 6.46 7.22
C GLU A 139 -18.03 5.71 8.24
N ALA A 140 -16.87 5.22 7.83
CA ALA A 140 -15.92 4.55 8.72
C ALA A 140 -14.95 5.54 9.40
N GLN A 141 -14.93 6.81 8.96
CA GLN A 141 -14.06 7.84 9.50
C GLN A 141 -14.13 7.92 11.03
N GLY A 142 -12.98 7.88 11.68
CA GLY A 142 -12.87 7.97 13.15
C GLY A 142 -13.23 6.69 13.90
N ASN A 143 -13.62 5.60 13.21
CA ASN A 143 -14.07 4.38 13.88
C ASN A 143 -13.43 3.08 13.37
N SER A 144 -13.14 2.98 12.07
CA SER A 144 -12.62 1.74 11.48
C SER A 144 -11.62 2.04 10.38
N LEU A 145 -10.59 1.21 10.26
CA LEU A 145 -9.69 1.23 9.12
C LEU A 145 -10.43 0.62 7.91
N SER A 146 -10.25 1.23 6.75
CA SER A 146 -10.76 0.74 5.46
C SER A 146 -9.66 0.14 4.62
N LEU A 147 -9.98 -0.90 3.87
CA LEU A 147 -9.02 -1.63 3.03
C LEU A 147 -9.70 -2.01 1.72
N TYR A 148 -9.02 -1.68 0.62
CA TYR A 148 -9.45 -1.98 -0.74
C TYR A 148 -8.28 -2.53 -1.56
N ILE A 149 -8.60 -3.37 -2.54
CA ILE A 149 -7.77 -3.73 -3.68
C ILE A 149 -8.31 -2.98 -4.90
N VAL A 150 -7.41 -2.38 -5.67
CA VAL A 150 -7.75 -1.55 -6.83
C VAL A 150 -6.98 -2.09 -8.03
N ALA A 151 -7.66 -2.23 -9.17
CA ALA A 151 -6.99 -2.57 -10.41
C ALA A 151 -6.37 -1.31 -11.03
N ALA A 152 -5.09 -1.38 -11.41
CA ALA A 152 -4.32 -0.25 -11.92
C ALA A 152 -4.13 -0.33 -13.43
N GLY A 153 -4.07 0.82 -14.10
CA GLY A 153 -3.81 0.89 -15.55
C GLY A 153 -4.98 0.39 -16.41
N ILE A 154 -6.21 0.56 -15.92
CA ILE A 154 -7.43 0.07 -16.58
C ILE A 154 -7.76 0.92 -17.79
N LYS A 155 -8.10 0.26 -18.90
CA LYS A 155 -8.56 0.96 -20.11
C LYS A 155 -9.98 1.48 -19.91
N PRO A 156 -10.38 2.58 -20.56
CA PRO A 156 -11.79 2.98 -20.56
C PRO A 156 -12.70 1.81 -20.95
N TYR A 157 -13.77 1.60 -20.18
CA TYR A 157 -14.79 0.55 -20.39
C TYR A 157 -14.33 -0.90 -20.17
N GLU A 158 -13.16 -1.13 -19.58
CA GLU A 158 -12.75 -2.48 -19.19
C GLU A 158 -13.43 -2.88 -17.88
N GLU A 159 -14.25 -3.93 -17.93
CA GLU A 159 -14.87 -4.53 -16.75
C GLU A 159 -14.04 -5.72 -16.25
N ILE A 160 -13.76 -5.73 -14.95
CA ILE A 160 -12.93 -6.72 -14.30
C ILE A 160 -13.77 -7.48 -13.29
N TYR A 161 -13.71 -8.80 -13.31
CA TYR A 161 -14.24 -9.62 -12.22
C TYR A 161 -13.10 -9.89 -11.25
N LEU A 162 -13.36 -9.81 -9.95
CA LEU A 162 -12.42 -10.20 -8.90
C LEU A 162 -13.13 -10.99 -7.81
N LYS A 163 -12.52 -12.12 -7.44
CA LYS A 163 -12.78 -12.89 -6.24
C LYS A 163 -11.48 -13.02 -5.44
N ALA A 164 -11.45 -12.45 -4.23
CA ALA A 164 -10.24 -12.43 -3.41
C ALA A 164 -10.56 -12.34 -1.92
N LYS A 165 -9.56 -12.66 -1.08
CA LYS A 165 -9.57 -12.41 0.36
C LYS A 165 -8.64 -11.26 0.67
N LEU A 166 -9.16 -10.25 1.36
CA LEU A 166 -8.37 -9.18 1.96
C LEU A 166 -8.10 -9.53 3.42
N ARG A 167 -6.86 -9.32 3.89
CA ARG A 167 -6.45 -9.65 5.26
C ARG A 167 -5.66 -8.54 5.92
N ILE A 168 -5.90 -8.38 7.23
CA ILE A 168 -4.93 -7.79 8.16
C ILE A 168 -4.39 -8.92 9.02
N LEU A 169 -3.08 -9.12 8.94
CA LEU A 169 -2.42 -10.24 9.58
C LEU A 169 -2.27 -9.96 11.07
N ASN A 170 -2.72 -10.91 11.89
CA ASN A 170 -2.19 -11.06 13.23
C ASN A 170 -0.71 -11.45 13.11
N GLN A 171 0.16 -10.68 13.76
CA GLN A 171 1.61 -10.81 13.66
C GLN A 171 2.20 -11.72 14.74
N ARG A 172 1.35 -12.31 15.60
CA ARG A 172 1.74 -13.18 16.72
C ARG A 172 1.20 -14.60 16.60
N ASP A 173 0.20 -14.82 15.75
CA ASP A 173 -0.40 -16.13 15.47
C ASP A 173 -0.99 -16.17 14.04
N THR A 174 -1.78 -17.21 13.72
CA THR A 174 -2.42 -17.41 12.42
C THR A 174 -3.86 -16.88 12.32
N ASN A 175 -4.37 -16.22 13.36
CA ASN A 175 -5.74 -15.73 13.46
C ASN A 175 -5.87 -14.31 12.88
N HIS A 176 -5.86 -14.22 11.56
CA HIS A 176 -5.94 -12.97 10.81
C HIS A 176 -7.38 -12.42 10.76
N VAL A 177 -7.51 -11.10 10.57
CA VAL A 177 -8.80 -10.51 10.19
C VAL A 177 -8.93 -10.63 8.68
N GLU A 178 -9.86 -11.46 8.21
CA GLU A 178 -10.09 -11.74 6.79
C GLU A 178 -11.50 -11.29 6.37
N LYS A 179 -11.62 -10.69 5.18
CA LYS A 179 -12.91 -10.47 4.50
C LYS A 179 -12.79 -10.80 3.01
N LYS A 180 -13.84 -11.38 2.44
CA LYS A 180 -13.90 -11.77 1.03
C LYS A 180 -14.57 -10.72 0.17
N VAL A 181 -13.99 -10.42 -0.98
CA VAL A 181 -14.59 -9.61 -2.03
C VAL A 181 -14.87 -10.50 -3.25
N GLU A 182 -16.05 -10.34 -3.85
CA GLU A 182 -16.47 -11.09 -5.04
C GLU A 182 -17.48 -10.27 -5.84
N SER A 183 -17.00 -9.56 -6.87
CA SER A 183 -17.88 -8.79 -7.75
C SER A 183 -17.18 -8.39 -9.04
N TRP A 184 -17.96 -7.88 -9.99
CA TRP A 184 -17.45 -7.06 -11.08
C TRP A 184 -17.01 -5.68 -10.57
N SER A 185 -16.13 -5.02 -11.33
CA SER A 185 -15.54 -3.71 -11.02
C SER A 185 -16.60 -2.62 -10.98
N ASP A 186 -16.49 -1.75 -10.00
CA ASP A 186 -17.23 -0.49 -9.94
C ASP A 186 -16.55 0.61 -10.77
N GLN A 187 -17.06 1.84 -10.71
CA GLN A 187 -16.47 2.98 -11.43
C GLN A 187 -15.04 3.31 -10.97
N GLU A 188 -14.67 2.91 -9.75
CA GLU A 188 -13.34 3.12 -9.19
C GLU A 188 -12.39 1.93 -9.44
N ASN A 189 -12.87 0.87 -10.10
CA ASN A 189 -12.18 -0.41 -10.25
C ASN A 189 -11.63 -0.93 -8.92
N SER A 190 -12.44 -0.82 -7.87
CA SER A 190 -12.04 -1.10 -6.49
C SER A 190 -12.92 -2.18 -5.86
N TRP A 191 -12.34 -2.97 -4.96
CA TRP A 191 -13.05 -3.94 -4.13
C TRP A 191 -12.55 -3.83 -2.70
N GLY A 192 -13.45 -3.72 -1.74
CA GLY A 192 -13.04 -3.64 -0.35
C GLY A 192 -14.15 -3.26 0.60
N PHE A 193 -13.75 -2.75 1.75
CA PHE A 193 -14.67 -2.44 2.84
C PHE A 193 -14.31 -1.12 3.50
N GLU A 194 -15.27 -0.19 3.53
CA GLU A 194 -15.22 1.03 4.34
C GLU A 194 -14.95 0.67 5.81
N LYS A 195 -15.71 -0.27 6.38
CA LYS A 195 -15.53 -0.73 7.77
C LYS A 195 -14.79 -2.07 7.78
N PHE A 196 -13.48 -2.09 7.49
CA PHE A 196 -12.70 -3.34 7.45
C PHE A 196 -12.43 -3.88 8.86
N VAL A 197 -11.75 -3.11 9.71
CA VAL A 197 -11.49 -3.45 11.12
C VAL A 197 -11.69 -2.22 12.00
N SER A 198 -12.40 -2.35 13.11
CA SER A 198 -12.59 -1.23 14.04
C SER A 198 -11.29 -0.88 14.76
N PHE A 199 -11.12 0.39 15.16
CA PHE A 199 -9.94 0.80 15.91
C PHE A 199 -9.83 0.09 17.26
N ALA A 200 -10.96 -0.19 17.92
CA ALA A 200 -10.98 -1.00 19.14
C ALA A 200 -10.35 -2.38 18.93
N ASN A 201 -10.65 -3.05 17.81
CA ASN A 201 -10.03 -4.34 17.48
C ASN A 201 -8.58 -4.19 17.00
N LEU A 202 -8.25 -3.08 16.34
CA LEU A 202 -6.91 -2.81 15.84
C LEU A 202 -5.90 -2.56 16.98
N THR A 203 -6.33 -1.84 18.01
CA THR A 203 -5.50 -1.45 19.17
C THR A 203 -5.54 -2.47 20.31
N ASP A 204 -6.45 -3.44 20.27
CA ASP A 204 -6.43 -4.58 21.18
C ASP A 204 -5.17 -5.42 20.97
N THR A 205 -4.21 -5.23 21.86
CA THR A 205 -2.91 -5.91 21.82
C THR A 205 -3.01 -7.43 21.87
N SER A 206 -4.11 -8.00 22.39
CA SER A 206 -4.33 -9.46 22.41
C SER A 206 -4.55 -10.03 21.00
N ARG A 207 -5.03 -9.19 20.07
CA ARG A 207 -5.31 -9.57 18.68
C ARG A 207 -4.10 -9.48 17.76
N GLY A 208 -2.96 -8.96 18.25
CA GLY A 208 -1.69 -8.95 17.53
C GLY A 208 -1.68 -8.25 16.16
N LEU A 209 -2.70 -7.45 15.83
CA LEU A 209 -2.84 -6.82 14.51
C LEU A 209 -1.84 -5.67 14.34
N LEU A 210 -1.72 -4.82 15.37
CA LEU A 210 -0.76 -3.72 15.44
C LEU A 210 0.41 -4.09 16.36
N VAL A 211 1.61 -4.22 15.80
CA VAL A 211 2.83 -4.55 16.55
C VAL A 211 3.92 -3.55 16.17
N ASN A 212 4.50 -2.85 17.16
CA ASN A 212 5.50 -1.79 16.95
C ASN A 212 5.03 -0.75 15.91
N ASP A 213 3.80 -0.26 16.08
CA ASP A 213 3.14 0.69 15.17
C ASP A 213 3.11 0.24 13.69
N THR A 214 3.18 -1.06 13.44
CA THR A 214 3.21 -1.65 12.10
C THR A 214 1.97 -2.52 11.88
N LEU A 215 1.30 -2.33 10.73
CA LEU A 215 0.25 -3.21 10.23
C LEU A 215 0.78 -4.02 9.04
N LYS A 216 0.38 -5.29 8.95
CA LYS A 216 0.65 -6.13 7.77
C LYS A 216 -0.66 -6.49 7.09
N MET A 217 -0.73 -6.24 5.79
CA MET A 217 -1.90 -6.45 4.96
C MET A 217 -1.56 -7.39 3.81
N GLU A 218 -2.50 -8.24 3.45
CA GLU A 218 -2.36 -9.25 2.41
C GLU A 218 -3.62 -9.33 1.55
N VAL A 219 -3.45 -9.70 0.28
CA VAL A 219 -4.54 -10.09 -0.62
C VAL A 219 -4.25 -11.49 -1.17
N GLU A 220 -5.18 -12.42 -0.98
CA GLU A 220 -5.16 -13.74 -1.62
C GLU A 220 -6.18 -13.74 -2.77
N PHE A 221 -5.70 -13.83 -4.00
CA PHE A 221 -6.54 -13.91 -5.20
C PHE A 221 -7.07 -15.33 -5.36
N GLU A 222 -8.39 -15.49 -5.49
CA GLU A 222 -9.02 -16.78 -5.77
C GLU A 222 -9.38 -16.90 -7.26
N ASP A 223 -9.92 -15.84 -7.87
CA ASP A 223 -10.25 -15.78 -9.30
C ASP A 223 -10.33 -14.32 -9.80
N PHE A 224 -10.07 -14.08 -11.08
CA PHE A 224 -10.28 -12.77 -11.72
C PHE A 224 -10.31 -12.86 -13.25
N SER A 225 -10.96 -11.89 -13.89
CA SER A 225 -11.05 -11.87 -15.36
C SER A 225 -9.74 -11.42 -16.02
N ASN A 226 -9.33 -12.16 -17.05
CA ASN A 226 -8.10 -11.92 -17.83
C ASN A 226 -8.33 -11.02 -19.06
N THR A 227 -9.42 -10.27 -19.14
CA THR A 227 -9.88 -9.56 -20.35
C THR A 227 -8.75 -8.89 -21.15
N LYS A 228 -8.22 -9.61 -22.15
CA LYS A 228 -7.45 -9.04 -23.25
C LYS A 228 -8.50 -8.48 -24.20
N TYR A 229 -8.90 -7.22 -24.00
CA TYR A 229 -9.79 -6.56 -24.96
C TYR A 229 -9.07 -6.46 -26.31
N PHE A 230 -9.55 -7.23 -27.29
CA PHE A 230 -9.25 -7.07 -28.71
C PHE A 230 -10.47 -6.38 -29.32
N PRO A 231 -10.43 -5.07 -29.62
CA PRO A 231 -11.49 -4.48 -30.42
C PRO A 231 -11.47 -5.15 -31.80
N SER A 232 -12.63 -5.66 -32.21
CA SER A 232 -12.94 -6.03 -33.60
C SER A 232 -12.88 -4.82 -34.53
#